data_AF-A3DPN8-F1
#
_entry.id   AF-A3DPN8-F1
#
_cell.length_a   1.000
_cell.length_b   1.000
_cell.length_c   1.000
_cell.angle_alpha   90.00
_cell.angle_beta   90.00
_cell.angle_gamma   90.00
#
_symmetry.space_group_name_H-M   'P 1'
#
loop_
_entity.id
_entity.type
_entity.pdbx_description
1 polymer ?
#
loop_
_entity_poly.entity_id
_entity_poly.type
_entity_poly.pdbx_seq_one_letter_code
_entity_poly.pdbx_strand_id
1 'polypeptide(L)'
;MEYLKVLEEDNIHVVVGVGGEENSTIDRSGVIYSELVRLANKYNKRRFTLHVVSDKPRPLYIENIRSLIQNNIVYSLTIRYHNLNFEELEKIINDLLARNKLVYGVVEEEFAELISFLRNKGVEVVKI
;
A
#
# COMPACT_ATOMS: atom_id res chain seq x y z
N MET A 1 11.66 22.16 -8.42
CA MET A 1 11.27 21.27 -7.30
C MET A 1 9.78 21.29 -6.99
N GLU A 2 8.99 22.27 -7.44
CA GLU A 2 7.51 22.27 -7.27
C GLU A 2 6.79 21.09 -7.93
N TYR A 3 7.24 20.64 -9.10
CA TYR A 3 6.61 19.54 -9.85
C TYR A 3 6.52 18.22 -9.06
N LEU A 4 7.50 17.91 -8.20
CA LEU A 4 7.49 16.70 -7.36
C LEU A 4 6.43 16.78 -6.25
N LYS A 5 6.20 17.96 -5.66
CA LYS A 5 5.11 18.18 -4.67
C LYS A 5 3.73 18.00 -5.30
N VAL A 6 3.53 18.54 -6.51
CA VAL A 6 2.26 18.40 -7.26
C VAL A 6 1.98 16.94 -7.64
N LEU A 7 3.02 16.13 -7.87
CA LEU A 7 2.89 14.70 -8.16
C LEU A 7 2.43 13.89 -6.93
N GLU A 8 2.83 14.28 -5.71
CA GLU A 8 2.46 13.63 -4.46
C GLU A 8 1.09 14.07 -3.91
N GLU A 9 0.54 15.20 -4.37
CA GLU A 9 -0.69 15.74 -3.79
C GLU A 9 -1.99 15.09 -4.31
N ASP A 10 -1.99 14.57 -5.54
CA ASP A 10 -3.16 13.93 -6.16
C ASP A 10 -2.93 12.43 -6.42
N ASN A 11 -2.70 11.68 -5.36
CA ASN A 11 -2.55 10.23 -5.39
C ASN A 11 -3.52 9.55 -4.41
N ILE A 12 -3.60 8.24 -4.51
CA ILE A 12 -4.27 7.37 -3.53
C ILE A 12 -3.19 6.65 -2.74
N HIS A 13 -3.27 6.71 -1.41
CA HIS A 13 -2.36 6.00 -0.53
C HIS A 13 -2.92 4.62 -0.23
N VAL A 14 -2.14 3.57 -0.47
CA VAL A 14 -2.53 2.19 -0.24
C VAL A 14 -1.52 1.55 0.70
N VAL A 15 -1.96 1.16 1.87
CA VAL A 15 -1.19 0.36 2.82
C VAL A 15 -1.27 -1.09 2.35
N VAL A 16 -0.13 -1.65 1.98
CA VAL A 16 -0.02 -3.01 1.47
C VAL A 16 0.68 -3.86 2.54
N GLY A 17 -0.08 -4.68 3.25
CA GLY A 17 0.46 -5.60 4.25
C GLY A 17 0.67 -6.97 3.64
N VAL A 18 1.93 -7.34 3.36
CA VAL A 18 2.27 -8.58 2.68
C VAL A 18 3.50 -9.24 3.28
N GLY A 19 3.47 -10.56 3.42
CA GLY A 19 4.54 -11.34 4.04
C GLY A 19 4.54 -12.80 3.63
N GLY A 20 5.24 -13.60 4.43
CA GLY A 20 5.26 -15.05 4.29
C GLY A 20 6.66 -15.63 4.10
N GLU A 21 6.74 -16.95 4.29
CA GLU A 21 7.98 -17.72 4.29
C GLU A 21 8.82 -17.51 3.01
N GLU A 22 10.15 -17.70 3.13
CA GLU A 22 11.13 -17.53 2.05
C GLU A 22 10.78 -18.30 0.75
N ASN A 23 9.88 -19.29 0.80
CA ASN A 23 9.45 -20.14 -0.32
C ASN A 23 7.96 -20.07 -0.66
N SER A 24 7.22 -19.10 -0.13
CA SER A 24 5.82 -18.87 -0.51
C SER A 24 5.74 -18.37 -1.96
N THR A 25 5.25 -19.22 -2.87
CA THR A 25 5.04 -18.91 -4.30
C THR A 25 3.73 -18.17 -4.58
N ILE A 26 3.02 -17.71 -3.55
CA ILE A 26 1.70 -17.09 -3.74
C ILE A 26 1.89 -15.65 -4.23
N ASP A 27 1.75 -15.47 -5.53
CA ASP A 27 1.75 -14.15 -6.16
C ASP A 27 0.43 -13.42 -5.88
N ARG A 28 0.45 -12.50 -4.91
CA ARG A 28 -0.70 -11.68 -4.51
C ARG A 28 -0.83 -10.38 -5.31
N SER A 29 0.08 -10.15 -6.25
CA SER A 29 0.08 -8.92 -7.07
C SER A 29 -1.21 -8.75 -7.87
N GLY A 30 -1.85 -9.84 -8.30
CA GLY A 30 -3.11 -9.80 -9.04
C GLY A 30 -4.24 -9.17 -8.23
N VAL A 31 -4.36 -9.54 -6.96
CA VAL A 31 -5.40 -9.01 -6.07
C VAL A 31 -5.11 -7.55 -5.75
N ILE A 32 -3.87 -7.22 -5.40
CA ILE A 32 -3.45 -5.83 -5.17
C ILE A 32 -3.74 -4.98 -6.42
N TYR A 33 -3.40 -5.47 -7.61
CA TYR A 33 -3.65 -4.78 -8.87
C TYR A 33 -5.15 -4.56 -9.13
N SER A 34 -6.00 -5.56 -8.87
CA SER A 34 -7.46 -5.40 -8.99
C SER A 34 -8.01 -4.31 -8.09
N GLU A 35 -7.47 -4.18 -6.88
CA GLU A 35 -7.85 -3.11 -5.96
C GLU A 35 -7.37 -1.73 -6.46
N LEU A 36 -6.16 -1.65 -7.03
CA LEU A 36 -5.71 -0.42 -7.69
C LEU A 36 -6.64 -0.04 -8.84
N VAL A 37 -7.11 -1.00 -9.64
CA VAL A 37 -8.06 -0.76 -10.73
C VAL A 37 -9.39 -0.25 -10.20
N ARG A 38 -9.95 -0.89 -9.17
CA ARG A 38 -11.19 -0.47 -8.52
C ARG A 38 -11.09 0.97 -8.01
N LEU A 39 -10.03 1.28 -7.27
CA LEU A 39 -9.78 2.60 -6.70
C LEU A 39 -9.54 3.65 -7.78
N ALA A 40 -8.78 3.31 -8.83
CA ALA A 40 -8.55 4.19 -9.97
C ALA A 40 -9.85 4.61 -10.64
N ASN A 41 -10.75 3.65 -10.88
CA ASN A 41 -12.05 3.91 -11.50
C ASN A 41 -12.98 4.69 -10.57
N LYS A 42 -13.01 4.36 -9.28
CA LYS A 42 -13.86 5.03 -8.28
C LYS A 42 -13.49 6.51 -8.11
N TYR A 43 -12.21 6.84 -8.13
CA TYR A 43 -11.71 8.18 -7.85
C TYR A 43 -11.20 8.94 -9.08
N ASN A 44 -11.23 8.30 -10.26
CA ASN A 44 -10.64 8.81 -11.50
C ASN A 44 -9.16 9.24 -11.33
N LYS A 45 -8.38 8.45 -10.59
CA LYS A 45 -6.94 8.70 -10.35
C LYS A 45 -6.08 7.57 -10.90
N ARG A 46 -4.85 7.90 -11.31
CA ARG A 46 -3.89 6.93 -11.87
C ARG A 46 -2.57 6.84 -11.09
N ARG A 47 -2.47 7.58 -9.98
CA ARG A 47 -1.26 7.68 -9.15
C ARG A 47 -1.50 7.05 -7.79
N PHE A 48 -0.60 6.17 -7.38
CA PHE A 48 -0.69 5.47 -6.11
C PHE A 48 0.62 5.57 -5.33
N THR A 49 0.49 5.75 -4.02
CA THR A 49 1.60 5.57 -3.08
C THR A 49 1.36 4.30 -2.30
N LEU A 50 2.18 3.28 -2.54
CA LEU A 50 2.15 2.00 -1.84
C LEU A 50 3.03 2.09 -0.59
N HIS A 51 2.38 2.06 0.56
CA HIS A 51 3.04 1.93 1.87
C HIS A 51 3.13 0.46 2.20
N VAL A 52 4.26 -0.17 1.83
CA VAL A 52 4.48 -1.60 1.99
C VAL A 52 4.92 -1.90 3.40
N VAL A 53 4.12 -2.70 4.10
CA VAL A 53 4.39 -3.21 5.44
C VAL A 53 4.66 -4.70 5.29
N SER A 54 5.86 -5.14 5.69
CA SER A 54 6.28 -6.53 5.51
C SER A 54 7.22 -6.95 6.64
N ASP A 55 7.15 -8.23 6.98
CA ASP A 55 8.08 -8.96 7.85
C ASP A 55 9.45 -9.20 7.18
N LYS A 56 9.53 -9.12 5.85
CA LYS A 56 10.79 -9.26 5.11
C LYS A 56 11.63 -7.98 5.21
N PRO A 57 12.96 -8.11 5.40
CA PRO A 57 13.86 -6.96 5.41
C PRO A 57 14.05 -6.39 3.99
N ARG A 58 14.71 -5.22 3.90
CA ARG A 58 15.20 -4.71 2.62
C ARG A 58 16.38 -5.56 2.11
N PRO A 59 16.47 -5.85 0.80
CA PRO A 59 15.52 -5.50 -0.28
C PRO A 59 14.40 -6.52 -0.50
N LEU A 60 14.38 -7.64 0.25
CA LEU A 60 13.51 -8.79 0.02
C LEU A 60 12.01 -8.50 0.02
N TYR A 61 11.55 -7.46 0.70
CA TYR A 61 10.13 -7.07 0.65
C TYR A 61 9.63 -6.74 -0.78
N ILE A 62 10.53 -6.30 -1.67
CA ILE A 62 10.18 -6.00 -3.07
C ILE A 62 9.68 -7.24 -3.80
N GLU A 63 10.15 -8.42 -3.41
CA GLU A 63 9.76 -9.70 -4.01
C GLU A 63 8.25 -9.92 -3.91
N ASN A 64 7.65 -9.54 -2.78
CA ASN A 64 6.21 -9.68 -2.52
C ASN A 64 5.35 -8.80 -3.44
N ILE A 65 5.94 -7.75 -4.04
CA ILE A 65 5.25 -6.83 -4.96
C ILE A 65 5.91 -6.77 -6.34
N ARG A 66 6.87 -7.65 -6.65
CA ARG A 66 7.65 -7.58 -7.89
C ARG A 66 6.74 -7.66 -9.11
N SER A 67 5.86 -8.66 -9.15
CA SER A 67 4.93 -8.87 -10.26
C SER A 67 4.01 -7.65 -10.45
N LEU A 68 3.60 -6.99 -9.36
CA LEU A 68 2.82 -5.76 -9.44
C LEU A 68 3.60 -4.64 -10.14
N ILE A 69 4.89 -4.48 -9.83
CA ILE A 69 5.74 -3.47 -10.44
C ILE A 69 5.98 -3.78 -11.92
N GLN A 70 6.36 -5.02 -12.23
CA GLN A 70 6.74 -5.43 -13.58
C GLN A 70 5.57 -5.45 -14.55
N ASN A 71 4.38 -5.84 -14.08
CA ASN A 71 3.18 -5.94 -14.91
C ASN A 71 2.33 -4.66 -14.90
N ASN A 72 2.74 -3.62 -14.16
CA ASN A 72 2.04 -2.36 -14.18
C ASN A 72 2.49 -1.47 -15.34
N ILE A 73 1.64 -1.38 -16.36
CA ILE A 73 1.85 -0.56 -17.56
C ILE A 73 1.09 0.78 -17.46
N VAL A 74 0.15 0.92 -16.51
CA VAL A 74 -0.90 1.95 -16.55
C VAL A 74 -0.78 3.01 -15.44
N TYR A 75 -0.28 2.63 -14.27
CA TYR A 75 -0.32 3.47 -13.07
C TYR A 75 1.06 3.96 -12.66
N SER A 76 1.13 5.20 -12.14
CA SER A 76 2.34 5.69 -11.50
C SER A 76 2.38 5.21 -10.05
N LEU A 77 3.42 4.47 -9.67
CA LEU A 77 3.60 3.94 -8.31
C LEU A 77 4.75 4.63 -7.60
N THR A 78 4.51 5.11 -6.38
CA THR A 78 5.55 5.44 -5.41
C THR A 78 5.55 4.35 -4.34
N ILE A 79 6.69 3.73 -4.06
CA ILE A 79 6.80 2.63 -3.09
C ILE A 79 7.57 3.09 -1.86
N ARG A 80 6.98 2.93 -0.68
CA ARG A 80 7.55 3.30 0.62
C ARG A 80 7.48 2.08 1.55
N TYR A 81 8.62 1.63 2.04
CA TYR A 81 8.70 0.46 2.93
C TYR A 81 8.72 0.86 4.41
N HIS A 82 7.91 0.17 5.20
CA HIS A 82 7.80 0.29 6.64
C HIS A 82 8.01 -1.09 7.30
N ASN A 83 9.12 -1.26 8.02
CA ASN A 83 9.54 -2.53 8.62
C ASN A 83 8.70 -2.89 9.87
N LEU A 84 7.42 -3.27 9.69
CA LEU A 84 6.46 -3.55 10.78
C LEU A 84 6.42 -2.47 11.89
N ASN A 85 6.92 -1.26 11.62
CA ASN A 85 7.02 -0.20 12.60
C ASN A 85 5.68 0.56 12.64
N PHE A 86 4.80 0.10 13.53
CA PHE A 86 3.48 0.68 13.72
C PHE A 86 3.52 2.14 14.15
N GLU A 87 4.53 2.57 14.92
CA GLU A 87 4.59 3.94 15.42
C GLU A 87 4.89 4.94 14.29
N GLU A 88 5.80 4.60 13.39
CA GLU A 88 6.09 5.39 12.19
C GLU A 88 4.91 5.37 11.21
N LEU A 89 4.33 4.19 10.98
CA LEU A 89 3.15 4.05 10.14
C LEU A 89 1.98 4.88 10.68
N GLU A 90 1.79 4.90 12.00
CA GLU A 90 0.76 5.69 12.65
C GLU A 90 0.91 7.18 12.41
N LYS A 91 2.13 7.72 12.57
CA LYS A 91 2.39 9.13 12.27
C LYS A 91 2.03 9.47 10.83
N ILE A 92 2.43 8.61 9.88
CA ILE A 92 2.13 8.80 8.45
C ILE A 92 0.62 8.76 8.20
N ILE A 93 -0.09 7.76 8.72
CA ILE A 93 -1.53 7.62 8.49
C ILE A 93 -2.31 8.78 9.11
N ASN A 94 -1.97 9.20 10.33
CA ASN A 94 -2.59 10.36 10.97
C ASN A 94 -2.38 11.63 10.14
N ASP A 95 -1.17 11.86 9.62
CA ASP A 95 -0.85 13.02 8.78
C ASP A 95 -1.63 13.01 7.46
N LEU A 96 -1.78 11.84 6.83
CA LEU A 96 -2.54 11.68 5.60
C LEU A 96 -4.03 11.97 5.82
N LEU A 97 -4.60 11.43 6.91
CA LEU A 97 -6.00 11.64 7.27
C LEU A 97 -6.27 13.10 7.64
N ALA A 98 -5.37 13.75 8.40
CA ALA A 98 -5.48 15.17 8.74
C ALA A 98 -5.45 16.08 7.49
N ARG A 99 -4.82 15.63 6.41
CA ARG A 99 -4.78 16.32 5.10
C ARG A 99 -5.89 15.89 4.15
N ASN A 100 -6.90 15.13 4.63
CA ASN A 100 -7.99 14.57 3.84
C ASN A 100 -7.50 13.77 2.60
N LYS A 101 -6.39 13.06 2.72
CA LYS A 101 -5.90 12.18 1.66
C LYS A 101 -6.70 10.88 1.62
N LEU A 102 -6.79 10.28 0.44
CA LEU A 102 -7.43 8.97 0.25
C LEU A 102 -6.47 7.88 0.73
N VAL A 103 -6.89 7.11 1.74
CA VAL A 103 -6.09 6.02 2.34
C VAL A 103 -6.90 4.72 2.32
N TYR A 104 -6.27 3.64 1.88
CA TYR A 104 -6.85 2.29 1.78
C TYR A 104 -5.89 1.23 2.31
N GLY A 105 -6.42 0.13 2.83
CA GLY A 105 -5.65 -1.06 3.18
C GLY A 105 -5.93 -2.20 2.21
N VAL A 106 -4.88 -2.86 1.75
CA VAL A 106 -4.92 -4.17 1.08
C VAL A 106 -3.93 -5.07 1.82
N VAL A 107 -4.44 -5.93 2.69
CA VAL A 107 -3.63 -6.54 3.76
C VAL A 107 -3.92 -8.03 3.85
N GLU A 108 -2.86 -8.83 3.87
CA GLU A 108 -2.93 -10.27 4.12
C GLU A 108 -3.60 -10.56 5.46
N GLU A 109 -4.44 -11.60 5.52
CA GLU A 109 -5.17 -11.96 6.74
C GLU A 109 -4.25 -12.20 7.95
N GLU A 110 -3.04 -12.69 7.69
CA GLU A 110 -2.00 -12.97 8.69
C GLU A 110 -1.53 -11.70 9.42
N PHE A 111 -1.68 -10.52 8.82
CA PHE A 111 -1.34 -9.22 9.41
C PHE A 111 -2.54 -8.65 10.19
N ALA A 112 -3.13 -9.45 11.08
CA ALA A 112 -4.35 -9.12 11.83
C ALA A 112 -4.22 -7.84 12.68
N GLU A 113 -3.03 -7.60 13.25
CA GLU A 113 -2.74 -6.37 14.00
C GLU A 113 -2.80 -5.13 13.10
N LEU A 114 -2.24 -5.20 11.89
CA LEU A 114 -2.30 -4.13 10.90
C LEU A 114 -3.72 -3.87 10.42
N ILE A 115 -4.50 -4.92 10.17
CA ILE A 115 -5.91 -4.80 9.79
C ILE A 115 -6.68 -4.05 10.87
N SER A 116 -6.50 -4.46 12.13
CA SER A 116 -7.18 -3.85 13.28
C SER A 116 -6.77 -2.39 13.46
N PHE A 117 -5.46 -2.12 13.37
CA PHE A 117 -4.91 -0.78 13.42
C PHE A 117 -5.52 0.17 12.38
N LEU A 118 -5.56 -0.24 11.11
CA LEU A 118 -6.11 0.59 10.02
C LEU A 118 -7.62 0.82 10.19
N ARG A 119 -8.38 -0.21 10.56
CA ARG A 119 -9.83 -0.09 10.79
C ARG A 119 -10.16 0.84 11.95
N ASN A 120 -9.38 0.81 13.03
CA ASN A 120 -9.54 1.72 14.16
C ASN A 120 -9.31 3.19 13.78
N LYS A 121 -8.57 3.45 12.69
CA LYS A 121 -8.35 4.78 12.10
C LYS A 121 -9.42 5.17 11.06
N GLY A 122 -10.43 4.33 10.84
CA GLY A 122 -11.48 4.56 9.85
C GLY A 122 -11.06 4.28 8.41
N VAL A 123 -9.94 3.57 8.19
CA VAL A 123 -9.46 3.20 6.85
C VAL A 123 -10.22 1.97 6.35
N GLU A 124 -10.70 2.00 5.10
CA GLU A 124 -11.27 0.84 4.41
C GLU A 124 -10.17 -0.19 4.14
N VAL A 125 -10.36 -1.44 4.58
CA VAL A 125 -9.37 -2.53 4.43
C VAL A 125 -9.98 -3.71 3.70
N VAL A 126 -9.35 -4.09 2.58
CA VAL A 126 -9.58 -5.34 1.86
C VAL A 126 -8.58 -6.38 2.35
N LYS A 127 -9.10 -7.54 2.75
CA LYS A 127 -8.29 -8.69 3.18
C LYS A 127 -7.92 -9.54 1.97
N ILE A 128 -6.67 -9.99 1.91
CA ILE A 128 -6.13 -10.79 0.80
C ILE A 128 -5.35 -12.02 1.28
#